data_AF-A0A151TZN8-F1
#
_entry.id   AF-A0A151TZN8-F1
#
_cell.length_a   1.000
_cell.length_b   1.000
_cell.length_c   1.000
_cell.angle_alpha   90.00
_cell.angle_beta   90.00
_cell.angle_gamma   90.00
#
_symmetry.space_group_name_H-M   'P 1'
#
loop_
_entity.id
_entity.type
_entity.pdbx_description
1 polymer ?
#
loop_
_entity_poly.entity_id
_entity_poly.type
_entity_poly.pdbx_seq_one_letter_code
_entity_poly.pdbx_strand_id
1 'polypeptide(L)'
;MWNESSTIKERKNIQMWCVVGDFNSVRWTTERVSQNGGNYGVRDTKEFKEFITRMELEDIPLVGRGFTWYKPNGTTRSRIDRIMVTRDWFIQWPSCSQSLDHWFEDKDFIGFVDETWKGLNVQGWGAYVLKEKLKLLKSILRGWNSTKFSN
;
A
#
# COMPACT_ATOMS: atom_id res chain seq x y z
N MET A 1 13.66 3.38 18.49
CA MET A 1 13.10 2.97 17.19
C MET A 1 13.74 3.70 16.00
N TRP A 2 13.36 4.94 15.64
CA TRP A 2 13.87 5.61 14.42
C TRP A 2 15.40 5.73 14.33
N ASN A 3 16.05 6.01 15.47
CA ASN A 3 17.50 6.14 15.55
C ASN A 3 18.23 4.80 15.37
N GLU A 4 17.68 3.70 15.88
CA GLU A 4 18.28 2.36 15.77
C GLU A 4 18.30 1.90 14.31
N SER A 5 17.18 2.09 13.59
CA SER A 5 17.08 1.77 12.16
C SER A 5 18.09 2.57 11.33
N SER A 6 18.28 3.86 11.63
CA SER A 6 19.30 4.70 10.99
C SER A 6 20.72 4.18 11.26
N THR A 7 21.02 3.86 12.52
CA THR A 7 22.31 3.31 12.89
C THR A 7 22.61 1.97 12.20
N ILE A 8 21.62 1.09 12.01
CA ILE A 8 21.82 -0.19 11.31
C ILE A 8 22.16 0.04 9.83
N LYS A 9 21.42 0.92 9.14
CA LYS A 9 21.65 1.24 7.72
C LYS A 9 23.07 1.77 7.52
N GLU A 10 23.48 2.72 8.36
CA GLU A 10 24.81 3.35 8.31
C GLU A 10 25.93 2.34 8.62
N ARG A 11 25.83 1.60 9.73
CA ARG A 11 26.87 0.64 10.15
C ARG A 11 27.07 -0.48 9.14
N LYS A 12 26.00 -0.94 8.49
CA LYS A 12 26.05 -2.04 7.51
C LYS A 12 26.31 -1.56 6.08
N ASN A 13 26.44 -0.25 5.85
CA ASN A 13 26.64 0.36 4.53
C ASN A 13 25.63 -0.15 3.47
N ILE A 14 24.35 -0.17 3.83
CA ILE A 14 23.31 -0.77 2.97
C ILE A 14 22.77 0.28 2.01
N GLN A 15 23.02 0.05 0.72
CA GLN A 15 22.59 0.93 -0.37
C GLN A 15 21.08 0.79 -0.69
N MET A 16 20.59 -0.44 -0.79
CA MET A 16 19.18 -0.76 -1.05
C MET A 16 18.51 -1.16 0.26
N TRP A 17 17.65 -0.29 0.79
CA TRP A 17 17.00 -0.50 2.08
C TRP A 17 15.49 -0.39 1.94
N CYS A 18 14.76 -1.30 2.57
CA CYS A 18 13.31 -1.35 2.61
C CYS A 18 12.86 -1.37 4.07
N VAL A 19 11.98 -0.45 4.45
CA VAL A 19 11.35 -0.37 5.77
C VAL A 19 9.87 -0.64 5.62
N VAL A 20 9.37 -1.63 6.33
CA VAL A 20 7.97 -2.04 6.30
C VAL A 20 7.43 -2.09 7.71
N GLY A 21 6.23 -1.57 7.93
CA GLY A 21 5.50 -1.79 9.17
C GLY A 21 4.44 -0.74 9.46
N ASP A 22 3.88 -0.86 10.66
CA ASP A 22 3.04 0.14 11.30
C ASP A 22 3.94 1.20 11.96
N PHE A 23 3.89 2.43 11.44
CA PHE A 23 4.66 3.54 11.97
C PHE A 23 3.91 4.29 13.08
N ASN A 24 2.62 4.03 13.27
CA ASN A 24 1.69 4.78 14.11
C ASN A 24 1.58 6.31 13.82
N SER A 25 2.38 6.83 12.88
CA SER A 25 2.47 8.24 12.53
C SER A 25 2.02 8.50 11.09
N VAL A 26 1.40 9.66 10.85
CA VAL A 26 1.05 10.12 9.50
C VAL A 26 2.13 11.05 8.96
N ARG A 27 2.37 11.03 7.64
CA ARG A 27 3.31 11.94 6.96
C ARG A 27 2.63 13.28 6.67
N TRP A 28 1.37 13.24 6.25
CA TRP A 28 0.56 14.41 5.93
C TRP A 28 -0.69 14.44 6.80
N THR A 29 -1.17 15.64 7.13
CA THR A 29 -2.43 15.78 7.89
C THR A 29 -3.63 15.24 7.13
N THR A 30 -3.59 15.29 5.79
CA THR A 30 -4.61 14.72 4.89
C THR A 30 -4.71 13.20 4.96
N GLU A 31 -3.68 12.53 5.47
CA GLU A 31 -3.66 11.07 5.66
C GLU A 31 -4.38 10.65 6.95
N ARG A 32 -4.98 11.58 7.70
CA ARG A 32 -5.85 11.31 8.83
C ARG A 32 -7.16 12.08 8.68
N VAL A 33 -8.26 11.35 8.71
CA VAL A 33 -9.61 11.94 8.71
C VAL A 33 -10.27 11.58 10.02
N SER A 34 -10.76 12.58 10.74
CA SER A 34 -11.47 12.42 12.01
C SER A 34 -12.71 13.30 12.04
N GLN A 35 -13.87 12.72 12.37
CA GLN A 35 -15.14 13.47 12.45
C GLN A 35 -15.16 14.51 13.57
N ASN A 36 -14.30 14.38 14.58
CA ASN A 36 -14.27 15.27 15.75
C ASN A 36 -13.24 16.41 15.62
N GLY A 37 -12.73 16.71 14.42
CA GLY A 37 -11.95 17.93 14.14
C GLY A 37 -10.62 18.09 14.90
N GLY A 38 -10.18 17.07 15.64
CA GLY A 38 -8.98 17.20 16.48
C GLY A 38 -7.68 17.18 15.68
N ASN A 39 -6.85 18.21 15.87
CA ASN A 39 -5.48 18.32 15.37
C ASN A 39 -4.50 17.37 16.09
N TYR A 40 -4.81 16.07 16.14
CA TYR A 40 -4.02 15.06 16.85
C TYR A 40 -2.68 14.68 16.16
N GLY A 41 -2.26 15.37 15.09
CA GLY A 41 -1.17 14.90 14.21
C GLY A 41 0.05 15.82 14.04
N VAL A 42 0.01 17.08 14.47
CA VAL A 42 1.04 18.06 14.04
C VAL A 42 2.43 17.73 14.58
N ARG A 43 2.54 17.37 15.86
CA ARG A 43 3.84 17.09 16.50
C ARG A 43 4.44 15.76 16.03
N ASP A 44 3.60 14.73 15.91
CA ASP A 44 3.97 13.38 15.47
C ASP A 44 4.43 13.35 14.00
N THR A 45 3.88 14.22 13.14
CA THR A 45 4.34 14.34 11.75
C THR A 45 5.77 14.88 11.60
N LYS A 46 6.29 15.65 12.57
CA LYS A 46 7.61 16.29 12.45
C LYS A 46 8.73 15.27 12.58
N GLU A 47 8.72 14.50 13.67
CA GLU A 47 9.74 13.47 13.92
C GLU A 47 9.75 12.41 12.82
N PHE A 48 8.55 12.03 12.34
CA PHE A 48 8.43 11.08 11.25
C PHE A 48 9.00 11.62 9.92
N LYS A 49 8.74 12.90 9.58
CA LYS A 49 9.32 13.54 8.39
C LYS A 49 10.85 13.67 8.46
N GLU A 50 11.38 13.99 9.64
CA GLU A 50 12.83 14.05 9.88
C GLU A 50 13.46 12.67 9.69
N PHE A 51 12.83 11.62 10.22
CA PHE A 51 13.26 10.23 9.98
C PHE A 51 13.29 9.86 8.50
N ILE A 52 12.20 10.13 7.76
CA ILE A 52 12.10 9.84 6.31
C ILE A 52 13.21 10.57 5.55
N THR A 53 13.38 11.86 5.84
CA THR A 53 14.41 12.71 5.19
C THR A 53 15.81 12.19 5.46
N ARG A 54 16.13 11.93 6.74
CA ARG A 54 17.45 11.43 7.15
C ARG A 54 17.78 10.09 6.52
N MET A 55 16.79 9.24 6.33
CA MET A 55 16.96 7.90 5.77
C MET A 55 16.88 7.86 4.23
N GLU A 56 16.60 9.00 3.59
CA GLU A 56 16.40 9.12 2.13
C GLU A 56 15.36 8.11 1.62
N LEU A 57 14.25 8.01 2.34
CA LEU A 57 13.19 7.06 2.04
C LEU A 57 12.11 7.68 1.17
N GLU A 58 11.69 6.91 0.18
CA GLU A 58 10.54 7.16 -0.67
C GLU A 58 9.39 6.24 -0.28
N ASP A 59 8.18 6.79 -0.21
CA ASP A 59 6.97 6.04 0.12
C ASP A 59 6.48 5.35 -1.16
N ILE A 60 6.40 4.02 -1.16
CA ILE A 60 5.91 3.30 -2.33
C ILE A 60 4.43 3.70 -2.56
N PRO A 61 3.98 3.96 -3.79
CA PRO A 61 2.58 4.32 -4.04
C PRO A 61 1.60 3.26 -3.52
N LEU A 62 0.69 3.67 -2.64
CA LEU A 62 -0.42 2.82 -2.20
C LEU A 62 -1.54 2.88 -3.24
N VAL A 63 -1.90 1.72 -3.78
CA VAL A 63 -2.93 1.56 -4.80
C VAL A 63 -4.22 1.07 -4.14
N GLY A 64 -5.35 1.64 -4.58
CA GLY A 64 -6.66 1.33 -4.02
C GLY A 64 -7.02 2.28 -2.88
N ARG A 65 -7.19 1.74 -1.67
CA ARG A 65 -7.59 2.53 -0.50
C ARG A 65 -6.44 3.42 -0.01
N GLY A 66 -6.75 4.68 0.30
CA GLY A 66 -5.76 5.66 0.79
C GLY A 66 -5.45 5.59 2.29
N PHE A 67 -6.11 4.71 3.05
CA PHE A 67 -5.95 4.55 4.50
C PHE A 67 -5.72 3.09 4.84
N THR A 68 -4.84 2.83 5.80
CA THR A 68 -4.43 1.47 6.21
C THR A 68 -5.03 1.06 7.55
N TRP A 69 -5.49 2.03 8.33
CA TRP A 69 -6.10 1.81 9.63
C TRP A 69 -7.44 2.54 9.76
N TYR A 70 -8.39 1.86 10.42
CA TYR A 70 -9.74 2.35 10.67
C TYR A 70 -10.11 2.13 12.13
N LYS A 71 -10.63 3.17 12.78
CA LYS A 71 -11.19 3.06 14.12
C LYS A 71 -12.48 2.23 14.04
N PRO A 72 -12.75 1.29 14.98
CA PRO A 72 -13.90 0.39 14.88
C PRO A 72 -15.27 1.09 14.75
N ASN A 73 -15.39 2.28 15.34
CA ASN A 73 -16.60 3.10 15.27
C ASN A 73 -16.71 3.95 13.98
N GLY A 74 -15.77 3.81 13.05
CA GLY A 74 -15.73 4.54 11.78
C GLY A 74 -15.37 6.02 11.88
N THR A 75 -15.17 6.58 13.09
CA THR A 75 -15.02 8.04 13.27
C THR A 75 -13.65 8.55 12.84
N THR A 76 -12.66 7.66 12.72
CA THR A 76 -11.28 8.02 12.37
C THR A 76 -10.68 6.97 11.44
N ARG A 77 -9.97 7.43 10.42
CA ARG A 77 -9.16 6.59 9.53
C ARG A 77 -7.80 7.23 9.31
N SER A 78 -6.75 6.43 9.13
CA SER A 78 -5.38 6.92 9.02
C SER A 78 -4.53 6.04 8.10
N ARG A 79 -3.56 6.63 7.41
CA ARG A 79 -2.48 5.89 6.73
C ARG A 79 -1.26 5.85 7.63
N ILE A 80 -1.06 4.74 8.33
CA ILE A 80 0.03 4.55 9.29
C ILE A 80 0.92 3.35 8.97
N ASP A 81 0.43 2.41 8.16
CA ASP A 81 1.21 1.29 7.65
C ASP A 81 1.84 1.67 6.31
N ARG A 82 3.14 1.42 6.16
CA ARG A 82 3.89 1.83 4.95
C ARG A 82 4.99 0.85 4.59
N ILE A 83 5.26 0.78 3.29
CA ILE A 83 6.49 0.25 2.70
C ILE A 83 7.26 1.45 2.13
N MET A 84 8.44 1.69 2.69
CA MET A 84 9.33 2.78 2.31
C MET A 84 10.66 2.23 1.85
N VAL A 85 11.20 2.76 0.76
CA VAL A 85 12.43 2.26 0.16
C VAL A 85 13.42 3.38 -0.14
N THR A 86 14.71 3.07 -0.23
CA THR A 86 15.69 4.05 -0.71
C THR A 86 15.46 4.40 -2.17
N ARG A 87 15.90 5.59 -2.58
CA ARG A 87 15.78 6.06 -3.96
C ARG A 87 16.36 5.07 -5.00
N ASP A 88 17.50 4.46 -4.70
CA ASP A 88 18.15 3.47 -5.59
C ASP A 88 17.25 2.24 -5.86
N TRP A 89 16.48 1.82 -4.86
CA TRP A 89 15.46 0.77 -5.03
C TRP A 89 14.41 1.20 -6.05
N PHE A 90 13.94 2.44 -5.95
CA PHE A 90 12.90 2.97 -6.84
C PHE A 90 13.38 3.09 -8.29
N ILE A 91 14.65 3.44 -8.50
CA ILE A 91 15.28 3.47 -9.83
C ILE A 91 15.31 2.04 -10.42
N GLN A 92 15.63 1.04 -9.61
CA GLN A 92 15.67 -0.36 -10.04
C GLN A 92 14.29 -0.94 -10.32
N TRP A 93 13.27 -0.57 -9.54
CA TRP A 93 11.89 -1.05 -9.67
C TRP A 93 10.87 0.09 -9.67
N PRO A 94 10.76 0.85 -10.78
CA PRO A 94 9.92 2.05 -10.84
C PRO A 94 8.41 1.76 -10.79
N SER A 95 8.01 0.50 -10.99
CA SER A 95 6.61 0.06 -11.03
C SER A 95 6.14 -0.57 -9.72
N CYS A 96 6.91 -0.47 -8.63
CA CYS A 96 6.49 -0.99 -7.32
C CYS A 96 5.26 -0.24 -6.80
N SER A 97 4.33 -0.99 -6.21
CA SER A 97 3.13 -0.46 -5.56
C SER A 97 2.80 -1.25 -4.31
N GLN A 98 2.21 -0.58 -3.32
CA GLN A 98 1.61 -1.21 -2.15
C GLN A 98 0.12 -1.44 -2.42
N SER A 99 -0.45 -2.51 -1.90
CA SER A 99 -1.89 -2.72 -1.82
C SER A 99 -2.22 -3.28 -0.45
N LEU A 100 -3.31 -2.80 0.14
CA LEU A 100 -3.90 -3.43 1.31
C LEU A 100 -4.63 -4.67 0.82
N ASP A 101 -4.15 -5.85 1.20
CA ASP A 101 -4.66 -7.11 0.65
C ASP A 101 -5.95 -7.58 1.32
N HIS A 102 -6.86 -6.64 1.59
CA HIS A 102 -8.18 -6.90 2.14
C HIS A 102 -9.06 -7.73 1.20
N TRP A 103 -8.60 -7.96 -0.04
CA TRP A 103 -9.23 -8.90 -0.95
C TRP A 103 -9.25 -10.30 -0.35
N PHE A 104 -8.15 -10.79 0.24
CA PHE A 104 -8.12 -12.12 0.84
C PHE A 104 -8.90 -12.24 2.15
N GLU A 105 -9.23 -11.13 2.79
CA GLU A 105 -10.12 -11.09 3.96
C GLU A 105 -11.60 -11.10 3.57
N ASP A 106 -11.94 -10.71 2.33
CA ASP A 106 -13.30 -10.82 1.81
C ASP A 106 -13.58 -12.28 1.43
N LYS A 107 -14.53 -12.88 2.15
CA LYS A 107 -14.99 -14.27 1.94
C LYS A 107 -15.42 -14.56 0.50
N ASP A 108 -15.85 -13.55 -0.26
CA ASP A 108 -16.33 -13.71 -1.63
C ASP A 108 -15.17 -13.63 -2.65
N PHE A 109 -13.98 -13.17 -2.27
CA PHE A 109 -12.90 -12.88 -3.21
C PHE A 109 -12.42 -14.10 -3.99
N ILE A 110 -12.15 -15.20 -3.28
CA ILE A 110 -11.67 -16.43 -3.92
C ILE A 110 -12.72 -17.00 -4.88
N GLY A 111 -13.99 -17.01 -4.47
CA GLY A 111 -15.10 -17.45 -5.33
C GLY A 111 -15.23 -16.56 -6.57
N PHE A 112 -15.19 -15.24 -6.39
CA PHE A 112 -15.27 -14.28 -7.49
C PHE A 112 -14.14 -14.46 -8.51
N VAL A 113 -12.90 -14.63 -8.06
CA VAL A 113 -11.73 -14.84 -8.94
C VAL A 113 -11.87 -16.15 -9.72
N ASP A 114 -12.25 -17.24 -9.06
CA ASP A 114 -12.39 -18.56 -9.68
C ASP A 114 -13.51 -18.56 -10.74
N GLU A 115 -14.69 -18.04 -10.40
CA GLU A 115 -15.82 -17.91 -11.33
C GLU A 115 -15.47 -17.03 -12.53
N THR A 116 -14.86 -15.87 -12.27
CA THR A 116 -14.41 -14.96 -13.34
C THR A 116 -13.39 -15.65 -14.24
N TRP A 117 -12.38 -16.30 -13.66
CA TRP A 117 -11.33 -16.96 -14.43
C TRP A 117 -11.88 -18.07 -15.32
N LYS A 118 -12.81 -18.88 -14.80
CA LYS A 118 -13.48 -19.95 -15.56
C LYS A 118 -14.36 -19.38 -16.67
N GLY A 119 -15.03 -18.25 -16.44
CA GLY A 119 -15.89 -17.58 -17.43
C GLY A 119 -15.16 -16.89 -18.58
N LEU A 120 -13.86 -16.58 -18.41
CA LEU A 120 -13.05 -15.94 -19.47
C LEU A 120 -12.70 -16.94 -20.59
N ASN A 121 -13.42 -16.82 -21.71
CA ASN A 121 -13.17 -17.56 -22.95
C ASN A 121 -12.21 -16.79 -23.88
N VAL A 122 -10.94 -17.20 -23.89
CA VAL A 122 -9.90 -16.66 -24.78
C VAL A 122 -9.29 -17.83 -25.54
N GLN A 123 -9.18 -17.71 -26.86
CA GLN A 123 -8.60 -18.73 -27.73
C GLN A 123 -7.26 -18.28 -28.32
N GLY A 124 -6.40 -19.24 -28.61
CA GLY A 124 -5.05 -19.01 -29.16
C GLY A 124 -4.02 -19.93 -28.52
N TRP A 125 -2.74 -19.64 -28.76
CA TRP A 125 -1.65 -20.38 -28.12
C TRP A 125 -1.55 -20.03 -26.63
N GLY A 126 -1.08 -20.98 -25.83
CA GLY A 126 -1.21 -20.95 -24.37
C GLY A 126 -0.73 -19.66 -23.70
N ALA A 127 0.41 -19.10 -24.11
CA ALA A 127 0.92 -17.87 -23.53
C ALA A 127 0.05 -16.64 -23.86
N TYR A 128 -0.54 -16.60 -25.05
CA TYR A 128 -1.50 -15.55 -25.42
C TYR A 128 -2.79 -15.67 -24.62
N VAL A 129 -3.32 -16.89 -24.48
CA VAL A 129 -4.50 -17.16 -23.65
C VAL A 129 -4.25 -16.71 -22.22
N LEU A 130 -3.12 -17.10 -21.62
CA LEU A 130 -2.75 -16.71 -20.27
C LEU A 130 -2.63 -15.18 -20.12
N LYS A 131 -1.88 -14.52 -21.02
CA LYS A 131 -1.68 -13.07 -21.01
C LYS A 131 -3.00 -12.31 -21.10
N GLU A 132 -3.88 -12.64 -22.05
CA GLU A 132 -5.14 -11.93 -22.23
C GLU A 132 -6.14 -12.26 -21.11
N LYS A 133 -6.16 -13.49 -20.57
CA LYS A 133 -6.97 -13.80 -19.38
C LYS A 133 -6.52 -12.99 -18.16
N LEU A 134 -5.22 -12.87 -17.90
CA LEU A 134 -4.70 -12.03 -16.81
C LEU A 134 -5.05 -10.54 -17.00
N LYS A 135 -4.97 -10.04 -18.23
CA LYS A 135 -5.34 -8.66 -18.56
C LYS A 135 -6.83 -8.40 -18.33
N LEU A 136 -7.70 -9.31 -18.75
CA LEU A 136 -9.15 -9.22 -18.53
C LEU A 136 -9.50 -9.34 -17.04
N LEU A 137 -8.93 -10.33 -16.35
CA LEU A 137 -9.11 -10.53 -14.91
C LEU A 137 -8.70 -9.26 -14.13
N LYS A 138 -7.57 -8.65 -14.46
CA LYS A 138 -7.12 -7.37 -13.86
C LYS A 138 -8.16 -6.26 -14.04
N SER A 139 -8.78 -6.15 -15.22
CA SER A 139 -9.81 -5.13 -15.46
C SER A 139 -11.07 -5.39 -14.64
N ILE A 140 -11.50 -6.64 -14.54
CA ILE A 140 -12.69 -7.04 -13.78
C ILE A 140 -12.46 -6.84 -12.27
N LEU A 141 -11.30 -7.28 -11.76
CA LEU A 141 -10.89 -7.08 -10.37
C LEU A 141 -10.84 -5.60 -9.97
N ARG A 142 -10.41 -4.71 -10.88
CA ARG A 142 -10.47 -3.26 -10.63
C ARG A 142 -11.92 -2.77 -10.44
N GLY A 143 -12.85 -3.26 -11.26
CA GLY A 143 -14.28 -2.95 -11.13
C GLY A 143 -14.86 -3.46 -9.82
N TRP A 144 -14.61 -4.73 -9.49
CA TRP A 144 -15.04 -5.35 -8.23
C TRP A 144 -14.48 -4.64 -7.00
N ASN A 145 -13.19 -4.29 -7.03
CA ASN A 145 -12.58 -3.52 -5.96
C ASN A 145 -13.23 -2.13 -5.81
N SER A 146 -13.56 -1.49 -6.92
CA SER A 146 -14.25 -0.20 -6.89
C SER A 146 -15.65 -0.32 -6.25
N THR A 147 -16.43 -1.34 -6.58
CA THR A 147 -17.79 -1.51 -6.06
C THR A 147 -17.83 -1.96 -4.60
N LYS A 148 -16.94 -2.86 -4.20
CA LYS A 148 -16.90 -3.42 -2.84
C LYS A 148 -16.22 -2.51 -1.82
N PHE A 149 -15.22 -1.75 -2.26
CA PHE A 149 -14.29 -1.09 -1.34
C PHE A 149 -14.10 0.41 -1.51
N SER A 150 -14.69 1.05 -2.53
CA SER A 150 -14.71 2.51 -2.61
C SER A 150 -15.67 3.08 -1.57
N ASN A 151 -15.24 4.15 -0.90
CA ASN A 151 -16.11 5.04 -0.12
C ASN A 151 -16.57 6.18 -1.03
#